data_AF-A0A0D2PMN1-F1
#
_entry.id   AF-A0A0D2PMN1-F1
#
_cell.length_a   1.000
_cell.length_b   1.000
_cell.length_c   1.000
_cell.angle_alpha   90.00
_cell.angle_beta   90.00
_cell.angle_gamma   90.00
#
_symmetry.space_group_name_H-M   'P 1'
#
loop_
_entity.id
_entity.type
_entity.pdbx_description
1 polymer ?
#
loop_
_entity_poly.entity_id
_entity_poly.type
_entity_poly.pdbx_seq_one_letter_code
_entity_poly.pdbx_strand_id
1 'polypeptide(L)'
;MLQVPSPNVAEGHQHKNAFLMADVAGSRVITEDELDSTTLGLAICEILGDERLLAEMSQRALNAAKPDASAEIAKHILSLVKENS
;
A
#
# COMPACT_ATOMS: atom_id res chain seq x y z
N MET A 1 -1.94 -7.11 1.94
CA MET A 1 -1.14 -6.29 2.89
C MET A 1 -2.07 -5.72 3.97
N LEU A 2 -1.55 -5.36 5.15
CA LEU A 2 -2.30 -4.64 6.20
C LEU A 2 -1.70 -3.23 6.37
N GLN A 3 -2.54 -2.21 6.47
CA GLN A 3 -2.15 -0.79 6.56
C GLN A 3 -2.75 -0.16 7.80
N VAL A 4 -1.92 0.57 8.54
CA VAL A 4 -2.31 1.33 9.74
C VAL A 4 -1.83 2.78 9.55
N PRO A 5 -2.63 3.64 8.88
CA PRO A 5 -2.21 5.01 8.59
C PRO A 5 -2.19 5.83 9.87
N SER A 6 -1.09 6.53 10.12
CA SER A 6 -1.00 7.49 11.22
C SER A 6 -1.88 8.72 10.93
N PRO A 7 -2.67 9.19 11.90
CA PRO A 7 -3.48 10.40 11.76
C PRO A 7 -2.64 11.67 11.85
N ASN A 8 -1.40 11.57 12.33
CA ASN A 8 -0.56 12.72 12.73
C ASN A 8 0.29 13.30 11.59
N VAL A 9 0.15 12.78 10.36
CA VAL A 9 0.90 13.26 9.18
C VAL A 9 0.06 14.25 8.39
N ALA A 10 0.71 15.35 7.97
CA ALA A 10 0.10 16.50 7.31
C ALA A 10 -0.88 16.13 6.18
N GLU A 11 -1.99 16.88 6.11
CA GLU A 11 -3.03 16.83 5.06
C GLU A 11 -3.75 15.47 4.85
N GLY A 12 -3.61 14.51 5.78
CA GLY A 12 -4.29 13.21 5.70
C GLY A 12 -3.79 12.32 4.55
N HIS A 13 -2.56 12.56 4.06
CA HIS A 13 -2.00 11.82 2.93
C HIS A 13 -1.84 10.32 3.23
N GLN A 14 -1.54 9.94 4.48
CA GLN A 14 -1.45 8.52 4.86
C GLN A 14 -2.79 7.79 4.73
N HIS A 15 -3.90 8.44 5.10
CA HIS A 15 -5.23 7.87 4.89
C HIS A 15 -5.51 7.67 3.40
N LYS A 16 -5.26 8.70 2.57
CA LYS A 16 -5.43 8.61 1.11
C LYS A 16 -4.61 7.48 0.50
N ASN A 17 -3.36 7.33 0.93
CA ASN A 17 -2.48 6.27 0.44
C ASN A 17 -2.93 4.88 0.90
N ALA A 18 -3.40 4.74 2.16
CA ALA A 18 -3.89 3.46 2.67
C ALA A 18 -5.15 3.00 1.94
N PHE A 19 -6.13 3.88 1.74
CA PHE A 19 -7.33 3.57 0.94
C PHE A 19 -7.00 3.38 -0.55
N LEU A 20 -6.04 4.17 -1.06
CA LEU A 20 -5.20 3.92 -2.23
C LEU A 20 -4.92 2.43 -2.46
N MET A 21 -4.14 1.90 -1.51
CA MET A 21 -3.66 0.53 -1.53
C MET A 21 -4.75 -0.50 -1.25
N ALA A 22 -5.81 -0.13 -0.54
CA ALA A 22 -6.97 -1.00 -0.37
C ALA A 22 -7.66 -1.27 -1.72
N ASP A 23 -7.88 -0.22 -2.49
CA ASP A 23 -8.51 -0.29 -3.81
C ASP A 23 -7.61 -1.03 -4.82
N VAL A 24 -6.36 -0.56 -4.97
CA VAL A 24 -5.44 -1.06 -5.99
C VAL A 24 -4.86 -2.44 -5.64
N ALA A 25 -4.43 -2.63 -4.39
CA ALA A 25 -3.66 -3.81 -3.98
C ALA A 25 -4.43 -4.76 -3.05
N GLY A 26 -5.71 -4.49 -2.76
CA GLY A 26 -6.49 -5.34 -1.85
C GLY A 26 -5.99 -5.31 -0.42
N SER A 27 -5.38 -4.19 -0.02
CA SER A 27 -4.92 -4.03 1.34
C SER A 27 -6.09 -3.91 2.32
N ARG A 28 -5.95 -4.51 3.50
CA ARG A 28 -6.80 -4.20 4.65
C ARG A 28 -6.29 -2.92 5.31
N VAL A 29 -7.19 -2.05 5.75
CA VAL A 29 -6.87 -0.82 6.47
C VAL A 29 -7.47 -0.93 7.87
N ILE A 30 -6.71 -0.56 8.89
CA ILE A 30 -7.17 -0.35 10.27
C ILE A 30 -6.85 1.09 10.60
N THR A 31 -7.87 1.91 10.81
CA THR A 31 -7.68 3.32 11.20
C THR A 31 -7.22 3.44 12.66
N GLU A 32 -6.70 4.59 13.06
CA GLU A 32 -6.29 4.82 14.46
C GLU A 32 -7.44 4.59 15.44
N ASP A 33 -8.66 5.02 15.10
CA ASP A 33 -9.84 4.87 15.96
C ASP A 33 -10.26 3.41 16.14
N GLU A 34 -9.87 2.53 15.20
CA GLU A 34 -10.11 1.08 15.23
C GLU A 34 -8.89 0.32 15.78
N LEU A 35 -7.76 1.00 15.97
CA LEU A 35 -6.49 0.35 16.31
C LEU A 35 -6.40 0.06 17.80
N ASP A 36 -6.51 -1.22 18.12
CA ASP A 36 -6.08 -1.75 19.40
C ASP A 36 -5.38 -3.12 19.22
N SER A 37 -4.84 -3.66 20.31
CA SER A 37 -4.14 -4.94 20.28
C SER A 37 -5.02 -6.12 19.85
N THR A 38 -6.32 -6.06 20.15
CA THR A 38 -7.30 -7.09 19.81
C THR A 38 -7.62 -7.04 18.32
N THR A 39 -7.99 -5.86 17.81
CA THR A 39 -8.34 -5.65 16.40
C THR A 39 -7.15 -5.94 15.49
N LEU A 40 -5.94 -5.53 15.89
CA LEU A 40 -4.72 -5.85 15.16
C LEU A 40 -4.44 -7.36 15.16
N GLY A 41 -4.52 -8.01 16.33
CA GLY A 41 -4.29 -9.44 16.47
C GLY A 41 -5.27 -10.28 15.65
N LEU A 42 -6.57 -9.94 15.70
CA LEU A 42 -7.61 -10.60 14.93
C LEU A 42 -7.38 -10.46 13.43
N ALA A 43 -7.06 -9.27 12.94
CA ALA A 43 -6.79 -9.05 11.52
C ALA A 43 -5.59 -9.88 11.04
N ILE A 44 -4.53 -9.99 11.83
CA ILE A 44 -3.37 -10.82 11.51
C ILE A 44 -3.76 -12.30 11.48
N CYS A 45 -4.45 -12.79 12.51
CA CYS A 45 -4.89 -14.18 12.59
C CYS A 45 -5.84 -14.56 11.43
N GLU A 46 -6.75 -13.67 11.05
CA GLU A 46 -7.67 -13.88 9.93
C GLU A 46 -6.91 -13.99 8.61
N ILE A 47 -5.98 -13.06 8.35
CA ILE A 47 -5.19 -13.05 7.11
C ILE A 47 -4.28 -14.27 7.03
N LEU A 48 -3.61 -14.65 8.12
CA LEU A 48 -2.69 -15.79 8.12
C LEU A 48 -3.41 -17.15 8.21
N GLY A 49 -4.63 -17.17 8.76
CA GLY A 49 -5.43 -18.38 8.92
C GLY A 49 -6.26 -18.75 7.69
N ASP A 50 -6.46 -17.84 6.74
CA ASP A 50 -7.13 -18.09 5.46
C ASP A 50 -6.11 -18.04 4.31
N GLU A 51 -5.63 -19.22 3.89
CA GLU A 51 -4.66 -19.35 2.79
C GLU A 51 -5.15 -18.73 1.47
N ARG A 52 -6.46 -18.79 1.21
CA ARG A 52 -7.04 -18.25 -0.02
C ARG A 52 -6.99 -16.73 0.01
N LEU A 53 -7.39 -16.13 1.13
CA LEU A 53 -7.31 -14.68 1.35
C LEU A 53 -5.86 -14.20 1.25
N LEU A 54 -4.93 -14.90 1.90
CA LEU A 54 -3.51 -14.55 1.86
C LEU A 54 -2.94 -14.60 0.44
N ALA A 55 -3.26 -15.65 -0.32
CA ALA A 55 -2.83 -15.79 -1.71
C ALA A 55 -3.41 -14.68 -2.60
N GLU A 56 -4.69 -14.35 -2.44
CA GLU A 56 -5.33 -13.25 -3.18
C GLU A 56 -4.65 -11.91 -2.87
N MET A 57 -4.46 -11.60 -1.59
CA MET A 57 -3.81 -10.36 -1.14
C MET A 57 -2.36 -10.28 -1.64
N SER A 58 -1.64 -11.40 -1.68
CA SER A 58 -0.27 -11.48 -2.21
C SER A 58 -0.26 -11.20 -3.72
N GLN A 59 -1.15 -11.84 -4.48
CA GLN A 59 -1.24 -11.66 -5.92
C GLN A 59 -1.62 -10.21 -6.29
N ARG A 60 -2.57 -9.60 -5.58
CA ARG A 60 -2.96 -8.21 -5.81
C ARG A 60 -1.84 -7.23 -5.47
N ALA A 61 -1.10 -7.46 -4.40
CA ALA A 61 0.06 -6.66 -4.05
C ALA A 61 1.17 -6.77 -5.12
N LEU A 62 1.42 -7.97 -5.65
CA LEU A 62 2.38 -8.18 -6.73
C LEU A 62 1.95 -7.48 -8.02
N ASN A 63 0.66 -7.54 -8.38
CA ASN A 63 0.13 -6.88 -9.58
C ASN A 63 0.17 -5.34 -9.46
N ALA A 64 0.00 -4.81 -8.25
CA ALA A 64 0.09 -3.38 -7.97
C ALA A 64 1.55 -2.87 -7.88
N ALA A 65 2.51 -3.78 -7.67
CA ALA A 65 3.91 -3.42 -7.55
C ALA A 65 4.44 -2.85 -8.86
N LYS A 66 5.25 -1.79 -8.76
CA LYS A 66 5.92 -1.17 -9.89
C LYS A 66 7.44 -1.30 -9.72
N PRO A 67 8.02 -2.51 -9.95
CA PRO A 67 9.43 -2.79 -9.65
C PRO A 67 10.40 -1.88 -10.41
N ASP A 68 10.04 -1.49 -11.64
CA ASP A 68 10.85 -0.63 -12.49
C ASP A 68 10.55 0.87 -12.31
N ALA A 69 9.76 1.27 -11.31
CA ALA A 69 9.35 2.66 -11.12
C ALA A 69 10.54 3.63 -11.08
N SER A 70 11.60 3.27 -10.35
CA SER A 70 12.81 4.10 -10.23
C SER A 70 13.54 4.25 -11.57
N ALA A 71 13.63 3.16 -12.35
CA ALA A 71 14.28 3.17 -13.66
C ALA A 71 13.49 4.02 -14.66
N GLU A 72 12.16 3.88 -14.68
CA GLU A 72 11.27 4.69 -15.52
C GLU A 72 11.35 6.18 -15.16
N ILE A 73 11.33 6.52 -13.86
CA ILE A 73 11.50 7.91 -13.40
C ILE A 73 12.85 8.47 -13.88
N ALA A 74 13.94 7.74 -13.68
CA ALA A 74 15.27 8.18 -14.12
C ALA A 74 15.33 8.41 -15.63
N LYS A 75 14.74 7.50 -16.42
CA LYS A 75 14.62 7.62 -17.88
C LYS A 75 13.84 8.87 -18.29
N HIS A 76 12.71 9.15 -17.64
CA HIS A 76 11.92 10.35 -17.91
C HIS A 76 12.70 11.63 -17.62
N ILE A 77 13.39 11.71 -16.48
CA ILE A 77 14.24 12.86 -16.13
C ILE A 77 15.32 13.08 -17.19
N LEU A 78 16.01 12.03 -17.62
CA LEU A 78 17.06 12.12 -18.65
C LEU A 78 16.51 12.58 -20.02
N SER A 79 15.29 12.20 -20.39
CA SER A 79 14.65 12.69 -21.63
C SER A 79 14.44 14.20 -21.58
N LEU A 80 13.88 14.71 -20.48
CA LEU A 80 13.60 16.13 -20.30
C LEU A 80 14.86 17.00 -20.33
N VAL A 81 15.99 16.48 -19.82
CA VAL A 81 17.28 17.20 -19.89
C VAL A 81 17.79 17.28 -21.33
N LYS A 82 17.67 16.20 -22.11
CA LYS A 82 18.11 16.17 -23.52
C LYS A 82 17.27 17.05 -24.44
N GLU A 83 15.98 17.18 -24.18
CA GLU A 83 15.08 18.04 -24.96
C GLU A 83 15.33 19.53 -24.72
N ASN A 84 15.93 19.90 -23.59
CA ASN A 84 16.27 21.29 -23.22
C ASN A 84 17.76 21.63 -23.45
N SER A 85 18.53 20.74 -24.10
CA SER A 85 19.93 20.96 -24.48
C SER A 85 20.04 21.25 -25.98
#